data_AF-A0A401TP58-F1
#
_entry.id   AF-A0A401TP58-F1
#
_cell.length_a   1.000
_cell.length_b   1.000
_cell.length_c   1.000
_cell.angle_alpha   90.00
_cell.angle_beta   90.00
_cell.angle_gamma   90.00
#
_symmetry.space_group_name_H-M   'P 1'
#
loop_
_entity.id
_entity.type
_entity.pdbx_description
1 polymer ?
#
loop_
_entity_poly.entity_id
_entity_poly.type
_entity_poly.pdbx_seq_one_letter_code
_entity_poly.pdbx_strand_id
1 'polypeptide(L)' 'MRQVNDALSRHGINILAQYLQTDPEVGYVVLETDVVGGEGEALLADLRAIDGTIRARVLYDQNRPQG' A
#
# COMPACT_ATOMS: atom_id res chain seq x y z
N MET A 1 5.66 -9.78 2.60
CA MET A 1 6.31 -8.69 1.83
C MET A 1 6.37 -8.94 0.32
N ARG A 2 6.81 -10.10 -0.19
CA ARG A 2 6.89 -10.37 -1.64
C ARG A 2 5.63 -10.00 -2.42
N GLN A 3 4.46 -10.48 -1.98
CA GLN A 3 3.17 -10.21 -2.66
C GLN A 3 2.80 -8.72 -2.73
N VAL A 4 3.23 -7.93 -1.73
CA VAL A 4 3.03 -6.48 -1.71
C VAL A 4 3.89 -5.84 -2.80
N ASN A 5 5.19 -6.18 -2.87
CA ASN A 5 6.08 -5.68 -3.93
C ASN A 5 5.59 -6.08 -5.32
N ASP A 6 5.14 -7.32 -5.48
CA ASP A 6 4.60 -7.81 -6.75
C ASP A 6 3.35 -7.01 -7.16
N ALA A 7 2.50 -6.62 -6.20
CA ALA A 7 1.34 -5.78 -6.48
C ALA A 7 1.77 -4.41 -7.00
N LEU A 8 2.67 -3.71 -6.31
CA LEU A 8 3.17 -2.41 -6.78
C LEU A 8 3.82 -2.51 -8.16
N SER A 9 4.61 -3.55 -8.39
CA SER A 9 5.27 -3.79 -9.69
C SER A 9 4.27 -4.01 -10.83
N ARG A 10 3.17 -4.74 -10.60
CA ARG A 10 2.10 -4.92 -11.62
C ARG A 10 1.42 -3.61 -12.01
N HIS A 11 1.30 -2.68 -11.06
CA HIS A 11 0.73 -1.36 -11.29
C HIS A 11 1.76 -0.34 -11.80
N GLY A 12 3.05 -0.72 -11.90
CA GLY A 12 4.11 0.20 -12.32
C GLY A 12 4.39 1.31 -11.31
N ILE A 13 4.06 1.10 -10.03
CA ILE A 13 4.16 2.10 -8.97
C ILE A 13 5.52 2.02 -8.29
N ASN A 14 6.19 3.16 -8.13
CA ASN A 14 7.47 3.23 -7.43
C ASN A 14 7.26 3.40 -5.92
N ILE A 15 8.17 2.79 -5.14
CA ILE A 15 8.25 2.98 -3.69
C ILE A 15 9.26 4.09 -3.44
N LEU A 16 8.80 5.20 -2.90
CA LEU A 16 9.64 6.33 -2.47
C LEU A 16 10.28 6.04 -1.10
N ALA A 17 9.51 5.46 -0.19
CA ALA A 17 9.97 5.04 1.11
C ALA A 17 9.17 3.83 1.63
N GLN A 18 9.79 3.03 2.48
CA GLN A 18 9.16 1.88 3.12
C GLN A 18 9.64 1.75 4.56
N TYR A 19 8.67 1.51 5.46
CA TYR A 19 8.96 1.13 6.84
C TYR A 19 8.18 -0.14 7.20
N LEU A 20 8.90 -1.22 7.53
CA LEU A 20 8.34 -2.51 7.93
C LEU A 20 8.71 -2.82 9.37
N GLN A 21 7.71 -3.16 10.17
CA GLN A 21 7.88 -3.70 11.51
C GLN A 21 7.10 -5.02 11.61
N THR A 22 7.69 -6.02 12.24
CA THR A 22 7.08 -7.34 12.43
C THR A 22 7.12 -7.72 13.90
N ASP A 23 6.04 -8.32 14.37
CA ASP A 23 5.98 -9.10 15.59
C ASP A 23 5.64 -10.58 15.24
N PRO A 24 5.54 -11.50 16.23
CA PRO A 24 5.28 -12.92 15.94
C PRO A 24 3.95 -13.21 15.23
N GLU A 25 2.95 -12.34 15.36
CA GLU A 25 1.60 -12.57 14.85
C GLU A 25 1.23 -11.62 13.70
N VAL A 26 1.83 -10.42 13.67
CA VAL A 26 1.45 -9.34 12.74
C VAL A 26 2.67 -8.67 12.12
N GLY A 27 2.57 -8.39 10.83
CA GLY A 27 3.46 -7.47 10.12
C GLY A 27 2.74 -6.17 9.78
N TYR A 28 3.39 -5.05 10.02
CA TYR A 28 2.89 -3.72 9.66
C TYR A 28 3.87 -3.01 8.74
N VAL A 29 3.38 -2.55 7.59
CA VAL A 29 4.18 -1.81 6.62
C VAL A 29 3.51 -0.48 6.27
N VAL A 30 4.30 0.59 6.26
CA VAL A 30 3.95 1.88 5.66
C VAL A 30 4.75 2.02 4.38
N LEU A 31 4.04 2.33 3.29
CA LEU A 31 4.62 2.58 1.98
C LEU A 31 4.31 4.01 1.58
N GLU A 32 5.34 4.73 1.16
CA GLU A 32 5.22 5.98 0.44
C GLU A 32 5.47 5.69 -1.03
N THR A 33 4.55 6.12 -1.90
CA THR A 33 4.57 5.81 -3.33
C THR A 33 4.45 7.10 -4.14
N ASP A 34 4.88 7.05 -5.40
CA ASP A 34 4.75 8.16 -6.36
C ASP A 34 3.35 8.28 -6.99
N VAL A 35 2.39 7.48 -6.52
CA VAL A 35 0.99 7.53 -6.95
C VAL A 35 0.39 8.92 -6.72
N VAL A 36 -0.27 9.46 -7.74
CA VAL A 36 -1.00 10.73 -7.68
C VAL A 36 -2.46 10.50 -8.07
N GLY A 37 -3.40 10.95 -7.26
CA GLY A 37 -4.85 10.82 -7.55
C GLY A 37 -5.42 9.41 -7.31
N GLY A 38 -6.47 9.06 -8.06
CA GLY A 38 -7.28 7.85 -7.82
C GLY A 38 -6.64 6.50 -8.19
N GLU A 39 -5.43 6.51 -8.76
CA GLU A 39 -4.71 5.29 -9.18
C GLU A 39 -4.38 4.35 -8.00
N GLY A 40 -4.34 4.90 -6.78
CA GLY A 40 -4.13 4.12 -5.56
C GLY A 40 -5.30 3.20 -5.19
N GLU A 41 -6.50 3.39 -5.75
CA GLU A 41 -7.67 2.57 -5.41
C GLU A 41 -7.56 1.13 -5.91
N ALA A 42 -7.03 0.93 -7.13
CA ALA A 42 -6.80 -0.40 -7.69
C ALA A 42 -5.71 -1.16 -6.93
N LEU A 43 -4.59 -0.50 -6.62
CA LEU A 43 -3.55 -1.06 -5.75
C LEU A 43 -4.11 -1.42 -4.37
N LEU A 44 -4.92 -0.55 -3.77
CA LEU A 44 -5.51 -0.79 -2.46
C LEU A 44 -6.44 -2.01 -2.46
N ALA A 45 -7.21 -2.22 -3.53
CA ALA A 45 -8.04 -3.41 -3.70
C ALA A 45 -7.18 -4.69 -3.78
N ASP A 46 -6.12 -4.66 -4.57
CA ASP A 46 -5.17 -5.78 -4.70
C ASP A 46 -4.50 -6.11 -3.37
N LEU A 47 -4.04 -5.09 -2.63
CA LEU A 47 -3.41 -5.28 -1.32
C LEU A 47 -4.39 -5.93 -0.32
N ARG A 48 -5.66 -5.54 -0.33
CA ARG A 48 -6.70 -6.16 0.53
C ARG A 48 -6.99 -7.61 0.15
N ALA A 49 -6.78 -7.99 -1.10
CA ALA A 49 -7.00 -9.34 -1.59
C ALA A 49 -5.82 -10.30 -1.33
N ILE A 50 -4.67 -9.81 -0.88
CA ILE A 50 -3.54 -10.66 -0.49
C ILE A 50 -3.96 -11.50 0.72
N ASP A 51 -3.84 -12.83 0.60
CA ASP A 51 -4.12 -13.76 1.70
C ASP A 51 -3.33 -13.40 2.97
N GLY A 52 -4.01 -13.42 4.11
CA GLY A 52 -3.47 -12.96 5.40
C GLY A 52 -3.45 -11.44 5.60
N THR A 53 -3.94 -10.63 4.66
CA THR A 53 -4.08 -9.18 4.89
C THR A 53 -5.17 -8.88 5.90
N ILE A 54 -4.77 -8.36 7.07
CA ILE A 54 -5.71 -7.94 8.12
C ILE A 54 -6.41 -6.64 7.72
N ARG A 55 -5.65 -5.65 7.22
CA ARG A 55 -6.18 -4.35 6.80
C ARG A 55 -5.21 -3.62 5.88
N ALA A 56 -5.74 -2.93 4.88
CA ALA A 56 -5.01 -1.94 4.08
C ALA A 56 -5.86 -0.67 3.89
N ARG A 57 -5.21 0.50 4.00
CA ARG A 57 -5.83 1.83 3.82
C ARG A 57 -4.80 2.85 3.34
N VAL A 58 -5.28 3.88 2.63
CA VAL A 58 -4.54 5.10 2.36
C VAL A 58 -4.47 5.94 3.65
N LEU A 59 -3.29 6.45 3.99
CA LEU A 59 -3.06 7.32 5.14
C LEU A 59 -3.17 8.79 4.77
N TYR A 60 -2.60 9.18 3.63
CA TYR A 60 -2.61 10.53 3.09
C TYR A 60 -2.82 10.47 1.57
N ASP A 61 -3.70 11.32 1.05
CA ASP A 61 -3.92 11.51 -0.36
C ASP A 61 -3.85 13.02 -0.62
N GLN A 62 -2.76 13.48 -1.24
CA GLN A 62 -2.50 14.91 -1.42
C GLN A 62 -3.52 15.61 -2.32
N ASN A 63 -4.37 14.86 -3.04
CA ASN A 63 -5.40 15.39 -3.93
C ASN A 63 -6.84 15.22 -3.41
N ARG A 64 -7.03 14.65 -2.22
CA ARG A 64 -8.36 14.60 -1.58
C ARG A 64 -8.56 15.88 -0.78
N PRO A 65 -9.61 16.68 -1.04
CA PRO A 65 -9.91 17.82 -0.18
C PRO A 65 -10.10 17.30 1.25
N GLN A 66 -9.27 17.80 2.15
CA GLN A 66 -9.46 17.61 3.59
C GLN A 66 -10.76 18.35 3.91
N GLY A 67 -11.83 17.60 4.14
CA GLY A 67 -13.12 18.15 4.54
C GLY A 67 -13.02 18.98 5.80
#